data_AF-A0A016V9N1-F1
#
_entry.id   AF-A0A016V9N1-F1
#
_cell.length_a   1.000
_cell.length_b   1.000
_cell.length_c   1.000
_cell.angle_alpha   90.00
_cell.angle_beta   90.00
_cell.angle_gamma   90.00
#
_symmetry.space_group_name_H-M   'P 1'
#
loop_
_entity.id
_entity.type
_entity.pdbx_description
1 polymer ?
#
loop_
_entity_poly.entity_id
_entity_poly.type
_entity_poly.pdbx_seq_one_letter_code
_entity_poly.pdbx_strand_id
1 'polypeptide(L)'
;MGIDKPDVRYVIHHALPKSVENYFQESGRAGRDGLPAVCILYFRLADMFRQSTMVCTEKTGIRNLYSIVRYASTPGECRRKHLADHFEEKWKSELCPKACDVCANPSEVVEVDISSILRSMLKIIHEQKSSDRGSNRITGAKLVELTCKQRVGSKTLVEAALCHALLNGYLKQDFHFTPYAIHSYIVSGPKGERAKQSQVMMKCKPSDRDAAPKPAKKRKLDADDDFIVLE
;
A
#
# COMPACT_ATOMS: atom_id res chain seq x y z
N MET A 1 -7.25 13.65 -23.27
CA MET A 1 -8.67 13.92 -23.59
C MET A 1 -9.29 14.76 -22.48
N GLY A 2 -9.95 15.85 -22.89
CA GLY A 2 -10.25 17.04 -22.08
C GLY A 2 -11.65 17.06 -21.50
N ILE A 3 -11.75 16.63 -20.25
CA ILE A 3 -12.82 17.11 -19.36
C ILE A 3 -12.41 18.51 -18.96
N ASP A 4 -13.23 19.50 -19.30
CA ASP A 4 -13.02 20.90 -18.96
C ASP A 4 -14.25 21.48 -18.24
N LYS A 5 -14.73 20.73 -17.24
CA LYS A 5 -15.74 21.22 -16.30
C LYS A 5 -15.01 21.90 -15.14
N PRO A 6 -15.15 23.22 -14.95
CA PRO A 6 -14.34 23.94 -13.97
C PRO A 6 -14.77 23.68 -12.52
N ASP A 7 -16.05 23.37 -12.32
CA ASP A 7 -16.74 23.29 -11.03
C ASP A 7 -16.82 21.87 -10.43
N VAL A 8 -15.84 21.01 -10.72
CA VAL A 8 -15.75 19.67 -10.12
C VAL A 8 -15.25 19.77 -8.68
N ARG A 9 -16.11 19.44 -7.71
CA ARG A 9 -15.81 19.56 -6.27
C ARG A 9 -15.14 18.34 -5.64
N TYR A 10 -15.38 17.17 -6.20
CA TYR A 10 -14.89 15.91 -5.64
C TYR A 10 -14.37 15.02 -6.76
N VAL A 11 -13.20 14.42 -6.53
CA VAL A 11 -12.70 13.29 -7.33
C VAL A 11 -12.41 12.15 -6.37
N ILE A 12 -13.09 11.02 -6.58
CA ILE A 12 -12.96 9.85 -5.71
C ILE A 12 -12.33 8.71 -6.50
N HIS A 13 -11.16 8.26 -6.05
CA HIS A 13 -10.49 7.09 -6.58
C HIS A 13 -10.91 5.86 -5.78
N HIS A 14 -11.83 5.09 -6.35
CA HIS A 14 -12.29 3.82 -5.76
C HIS A 14 -11.23 2.71 -5.85
N ALA A 15 -10.29 2.82 -6.79
CA ALA A 15 -9.19 1.88 -6.96
C ALA A 15 -7.87 2.64 -7.04
N LEU A 16 -6.80 1.99 -6.60
CA LEU A 16 -5.45 2.53 -6.68
C LEU A 16 -5.08 2.83 -8.14
N PRO A 17 -4.64 4.06 -8.46
CA PRO A 17 -4.10 4.40 -9.77
C PRO A 17 -2.85 3.59 -10.11
N LYS A 18 -2.48 3.53 -11.39
CA LYS A 18 -1.29 2.80 -11.85
C LYS A 18 0.02 3.49 -11.47
N SER A 19 -0.01 4.81 -11.26
CA SER A 19 1.17 5.62 -10.95
C SER A 19 0.78 6.94 -10.27
N VAL A 20 1.78 7.66 -9.78
CA VAL A 20 1.60 9.00 -9.20
C VAL A 20 1.18 10.02 -10.26
N GLU A 21 1.69 9.91 -11.48
CA GLU A 21 1.34 10.79 -12.60
C GLU A 21 -0.12 10.63 -13.00
N ASN A 22 -0.61 9.38 -13.05
CA ASN A 22 -2.03 9.12 -13.31
C ASN A 22 -2.91 9.73 -12.21
N TYR A 23 -2.56 9.50 -10.94
CA TYR A 23 -3.28 10.10 -9.82
C TYR A 23 -3.29 11.63 -9.89
N PHE A 24 -2.15 12.25 -10.18
CA PHE A 24 -2.03 13.71 -10.30
C PHE A 24 -2.89 14.25 -11.45
N GLN A 25 -2.89 13.59 -12.61
CA GLN A 25 -3.71 14.00 -13.75
C GLN A 25 -5.22 13.79 -13.51
N GLU A 26 -5.60 12.71 -12.83
CA GLU A 26 -6.99 12.35 -12.52
C GLU A 26 -7.56 13.28 -11.44
N SER A 27 -6.84 13.46 -10.33
CA SER A 27 -7.20 14.37 -9.23
C SER A 27 -7.19 15.85 -9.63
N GLY A 28 -6.27 16.26 -10.52
CA GLY A 28 -6.18 17.62 -11.07
C GLY A 28 -7.35 18.03 -11.97
N ARG A 29 -8.37 17.19 -12.12
CA ARG A 29 -9.65 17.55 -12.73
C ARG A 29 -10.58 18.28 -11.77
N ALA A 30 -10.34 18.22 -10.46
CA ALA A 30 -11.09 18.94 -9.45
C ALA A 30 -10.63 20.41 -9.34
N GLY A 31 -11.53 21.33 -9.00
CA GLY A 31 -11.14 22.67 -8.52
C GLY A 31 -10.53 23.62 -9.55
N ARG A 32 -10.86 23.51 -10.85
CA ARG A 32 -10.28 24.40 -11.87
C ARG A 32 -10.83 25.83 -11.86
N ASP A 33 -11.93 26.05 -11.17
CA ASP A 33 -12.48 27.38 -10.84
C ASP A 33 -11.71 28.09 -9.71
N GLY A 34 -10.68 27.45 -9.12
CA GLY A 34 -9.89 27.99 -8.02
C GLY A 34 -10.57 27.89 -6.65
N LEU A 35 -11.79 27.33 -6.59
CA LEU A 35 -12.49 27.08 -5.34
C LEU A 35 -12.04 25.75 -4.72
N PRO A 36 -12.19 25.58 -3.38
CA PRO A 36 -11.85 24.34 -2.70
C PRO A 36 -12.49 23.11 -3.36
N ALA A 37 -11.70 22.05 -3.46
CA ALA A 37 -12.11 20.75 -3.95
C ALA A 37 -11.38 19.65 -3.17
N VAL A 38 -11.96 18.45 -3.12
CA VAL A 38 -11.45 17.32 -2.33
C VAL A 38 -11.16 16.14 -3.24
N CYS A 39 -9.99 15.52 -3.05
CA CYS A 39 -9.53 14.40 -3.85
C CYS A 39 -9.31 13.19 -2.95
N ILE A 40 -10.27 12.27 -2.96
CA ILE A 40 -10.26 11.11 -2.08
C ILE A 40 -9.59 9.92 -2.78
N LEU A 41 -8.61 9.27 -2.15
CA LEU A 41 -8.06 7.99 -2.60
C LEU A 41 -8.32 6.90 -1.56
N TYR A 42 -9.07 5.87 -1.95
CA TYR A 42 -9.23 4.65 -1.17
C TYR A 42 -8.09 3.68 -1.45
N PHE A 43 -7.41 3.21 -0.40
CA PHE A 43 -6.31 2.26 -0.52
C PHE A 43 -6.51 1.01 0.33
N ARG A 44 -6.31 -0.16 -0.30
CA ARG A 44 -6.18 -1.46 0.35
C ARG A 44 -5.02 -2.23 -0.25
N LEU A 45 -4.39 -3.09 0.55
CA LEU A 45 -3.27 -3.91 0.09
C LEU A 45 -3.64 -4.83 -1.09
N ALA A 46 -4.88 -5.33 -1.12
CA ALA A 46 -5.37 -6.17 -2.21
C ALA A 46 -5.34 -5.45 -3.58
N ASP A 47 -5.58 -4.13 -3.60
CA ASP A 47 -5.61 -3.34 -4.83
C ASP A 47 -4.21 -3.21 -5.44
N MET A 48 -3.15 -3.21 -4.61
CA MET A 48 -1.77 -3.27 -5.09
C MET A 48 -1.50 -4.55 -5.90
N PHE A 49 -1.94 -5.72 -5.43
CA PHE A 49 -1.73 -6.98 -6.16
C PHE A 49 -2.56 -7.06 -7.44
N ARG A 50 -3.75 -6.45 -7.45
CA ARG A 50 -4.59 -6.37 -8.65
C ARG A 50 -4.00 -5.43 -9.69
N GLN A 51 -3.50 -4.26 -9.27
CA GLN A 51 -2.85 -3.33 -10.19
C GLN A 51 -1.53 -3.90 -10.70
N SER A 52 -0.76 -4.59 -9.87
CA SER A 52 0.54 -5.13 -10.26
C SER A 52 0.47 -6.13 -11.39
N THR A 53 -0.56 -6.99 -11.43
CA THR A 53 -0.78 -7.94 -12.54
C THR A 53 -1.19 -7.25 -13.84
N MET A 54 -1.79 -6.06 -13.79
CA MET A 54 -2.14 -5.27 -14.97
C MET A 54 -0.96 -4.47 -15.54
N VAL A 55 0.00 -4.09 -14.69
CA VAL A 55 1.17 -3.28 -15.09
C VAL A 55 2.47 -4.08 -15.19
N CYS A 56 2.49 -5.38 -14.90
CA CYS A 56 3.72 -6.18 -14.85
C CYS A 56 4.41 -6.35 -16.21
N THR A 57 3.69 -6.16 -17.31
CA THR A 57 4.24 -6.21 -18.67
C THR A 57 4.84 -4.85 -19.11
N GLU A 58 4.53 -3.77 -18.39
CA GLU A 58 5.07 -2.44 -18.65
C GLU A 58 6.48 -2.32 -18.03
N LYS A 59 7.46 -1.82 -18.78
CA LYS A 59 8.88 -1.75 -18.34
C LYS A 59 9.08 -1.10 -16.98
N THR A 60 8.33 -0.04 -16.68
CA THR A 60 8.39 0.71 -15.42
C THR A 60 7.13 0.57 -14.58
N GLY A 61 6.18 -0.29 -14.98
CA GLY A 61 4.85 -0.36 -14.38
C GLY A 61 4.87 -0.67 -12.90
N ILE A 62 5.59 -1.72 -12.49
CA ILE A 62 5.72 -2.10 -11.06
C ILE A 62 6.40 -1.01 -10.24
N ARG A 63 7.43 -0.36 -10.80
CA ARG A 63 8.14 0.74 -10.12
C ARG A 63 7.19 1.91 -9.87
N ASN A 64 6.43 2.30 -10.89
CA ASN A 64 5.48 3.41 -10.83
C ASN A 64 4.32 3.11 -9.87
N LEU A 65 3.82 1.87 -9.89
CA LEU A 65 2.81 1.39 -8.94
C LEU A 65 3.34 1.49 -7.50
N TYR A 66 4.57 1.05 -7.25
CA TYR A 66 5.16 1.14 -5.91
C TYR A 66 5.32 2.58 -5.43
N SER A 67 5.52 3.55 -6.34
CA SER A 67 5.53 4.98 -5.97
C SER A 67 4.17 5.45 -5.44
N ILE A 68 3.05 5.11 -6.10
CA ILE A 68 1.72 5.48 -5.62
C ILE A 68 1.31 4.69 -4.35
N VAL A 69 1.77 3.45 -4.21
CA VAL A 69 1.60 2.69 -2.95
C VAL A 69 2.37 3.37 -1.80
N ARG A 70 3.60 3.87 -2.04
CA ARG A 70 4.33 4.66 -1.03
C ARG A 70 3.59 5.94 -0.67
N TYR A 71 3.07 6.65 -1.66
CA TYR A 71 2.25 7.84 -1.45
C TYR A 71 1.05 7.54 -0.54
N ALA A 72 0.38 6.40 -0.72
CA ALA A 72 -0.80 6.04 0.08
C ALA A 72 -0.46 5.50 1.48
N SER A 73 0.64 4.76 1.62
CA SER A 73 0.96 4.00 2.84
C SER A 73 1.89 4.71 3.82
N THR A 74 2.62 5.75 3.41
CA THR A 74 3.59 6.43 4.28
C THR A 74 2.86 7.31 5.32
N PRO A 75 3.02 7.05 6.62
CA PRO A 75 2.40 7.88 7.65
C PRO A 75 3.26 9.10 7.98
N GLY A 76 2.61 10.22 8.33
CA GLY A 76 3.26 11.43 8.86
C GLY A 76 3.99 12.29 7.84
N GLU A 77 3.89 11.98 6.55
CA GLU A 77 4.47 12.79 5.48
C GLU A 77 3.38 13.51 4.68
N CYS A 78 3.58 14.81 4.41
CA CYS A 78 2.62 15.64 3.70
C CYS A 78 2.36 15.09 2.28
N ARG A 79 1.08 14.95 1.89
CA ARG A 79 0.70 14.45 0.55
C ARG A 79 1.29 15.28 -0.59
N ARG A 80 1.27 16.61 -0.48
CA ARG A 80 1.87 17.50 -1.49
C ARG A 80 3.40 17.40 -1.54
N LYS A 81 4.05 17.10 -0.40
CA LYS A 81 5.49 16.87 -0.36
C LYS A 81 5.85 15.62 -1.16
N HIS A 82 5.12 14.52 -0.95
CA HIS A 82 5.32 13.30 -1.74
C HIS A 82 5.15 13.53 -3.25
N LEU A 83 4.16 14.33 -3.66
CA LEU A 83 3.98 14.68 -5.07
C LEU A 83 5.15 15.53 -5.58
N ALA A 84 5.56 16.55 -4.84
CA ALA A 84 6.70 17.39 -5.20
C ALA A 84 8.00 16.60 -5.31
N ASP A 85 8.30 15.70 -4.36
CA ASP A 85 9.47 14.83 -4.40
C ASP A 85 9.46 13.91 -5.63
N HIS A 86 8.28 13.45 -6.06
CA HIS A 86 8.13 12.63 -7.27
C HIS A 86 8.41 13.41 -8.56
N PHE A 87 8.05 14.70 -8.61
CA PHE A 87 8.33 15.59 -9.74
C PHE A 87 9.65 16.36 -9.60
N GLU A 88 10.48 16.00 -8.62
CA GLU A 88 11.77 16.64 -8.33
C GLU A 88 11.66 18.16 -8.08
N GLU A 89 10.52 18.59 -7.52
CA GLU A 89 10.25 19.99 -7.17
C GLU A 89 10.63 20.28 -5.72
N LYS A 90 11.11 21.51 -5.46
CA LYS A 90 11.46 21.94 -4.10
C LYS A 90 10.20 22.22 -3.29
N TRP A 91 9.98 21.46 -2.22
CA TRP A 91 8.83 21.64 -1.33
C TRP A 91 9.20 22.27 0.01
N LYS A 92 8.36 23.19 0.49
CA LYS A 92 8.41 23.73 1.85
C LYS A 92 7.10 23.41 2.56
N SER A 93 7.17 23.05 3.84
CA SER A 93 5.97 22.66 4.63
C SER A 93 4.89 23.76 4.67
N GLU A 94 5.29 25.04 4.60
CA GLU A 94 4.40 26.20 4.54
C GLU A 94 3.47 26.22 3.31
N LEU A 95 3.86 25.54 2.21
CA LEU A 95 3.09 25.45 0.97
C LEU A 95 1.90 24.47 1.08
N CYS A 96 1.72 23.80 2.23
CA CYS A 96 0.53 23.02 2.55
C CYS A 96 -0.24 23.66 3.72
N PRO A 97 -1.17 24.60 3.46
CA PRO A 97 -1.96 25.25 4.50
C PRO A 97 -3.05 24.31 5.04
N LYS A 98 -2.64 23.18 5.63
CA LYS A 98 -3.52 22.10 6.15
C LYS A 98 -4.49 21.53 5.11
N ALA A 99 -4.13 21.59 3.83
CA ALA A 99 -5.01 21.19 2.73
C ALA A 99 -4.83 19.70 2.32
N CYS A 100 -4.36 18.84 3.23
CA CYS A 100 -4.33 17.38 3.06
C CYS A 100 -4.53 16.72 4.42
N ASP A 101 -4.98 15.47 4.43
CA ASP A 101 -5.28 14.64 5.60
C ASP A 101 -4.18 14.70 6.69
N VAL A 102 -2.92 14.51 6.30
CA VAL A 102 -1.78 14.45 7.23
C VAL A 102 -1.48 15.81 7.87
N CYS A 103 -1.56 16.90 7.11
CA CYS A 103 -1.29 18.25 7.63
C CYS A 103 -2.48 18.83 8.39
N ALA A 104 -3.70 18.43 8.04
CA ALA A 104 -4.91 18.82 8.75
C ALA A 104 -4.99 18.14 10.12
N ASN A 105 -4.70 16.83 10.16
CA ASN A 105 -4.78 15.99 11.35
C ASN A 105 -3.44 15.30 11.62
N PRO A 106 -2.44 16.03 12.15
CA PRO A 106 -1.14 15.46 12.47
C PRO A 106 -1.31 14.37 13.54
N SER A 107 -1.01 13.13 13.15
CA SER A 107 -1.04 11.97 14.04
C SER A 107 0.38 11.65 14.49
N GLU A 108 0.53 11.17 15.73
CA GLU A 108 1.81 10.64 16.19
C GLU A 108 2.21 9.45 15.30
N VAL A 109 3.48 9.42 14.89
CA VAL A 109 4.04 8.32 14.09
C VAL A 109 5.03 7.57 14.96
N VAL A 110 4.77 6.28 15.15
CA VAL A 110 5.60 5.41 15.98
C VAL A 110 6.42 4.51 15.07
N GLU A 111 7.67 4.27 15.45
CA GLU A 111 8.49 3.24 14.82
C GLU A 111 8.29 1.90 15.51
N VAL A 112 7.83 0.91 14.75
CA VAL A 112 7.54 -0.43 15.24
C VAL A 112 8.50 -1.43 14.60
N ASP A 113 9.06 -2.31 15.42
CA ASP A 113 9.88 -3.42 14.96
C ASP A 113 8.99 -4.50 14.33
N ILE A 114 9.16 -4.71 13.03
CA ILE A 114 8.43 -5.73 12.24
C ILE A 114 9.31 -6.95 11.92
N SER A 115 10.48 -7.07 12.54
CA SER A 115 11.45 -8.14 12.26
C SER A 115 10.86 -9.52 12.48
N SER A 116 10.09 -9.71 13.55
CA SER A 116 9.44 -10.99 13.88
C SER A 116 8.43 -11.39 12.80
N ILE A 117 7.60 -10.45 12.34
CA ILE A 117 6.62 -10.64 11.27
C ILE A 117 7.33 -11.00 9.96
N LEU A 118 8.38 -10.26 9.61
CA LEU A 118 9.11 -10.49 8.36
C LEU A 118 9.85 -11.83 8.35
N ARG A 119 10.47 -12.22 9.48
CA ARG A 119 11.10 -13.55 9.62
C ARG A 119 10.07 -14.68 9.53
N SER A 120 8.90 -14.49 10.13
CA SER A 120 7.77 -15.43 10.01
C SER A 120 7.34 -15.60 8.55
N MET A 121 7.15 -14.50 7.80
CA MET A 121 6.82 -14.53 6.38
C MET A 121 7.88 -15.27 5.56
N LEU A 122 9.17 -14.98 5.78
CA LEU A 122 10.28 -15.63 5.07
C LEU A 122 10.36 -17.12 5.38
N LYS A 123 10.10 -17.52 6.64
CA LYS A 123 10.04 -18.93 7.05
C LYS A 123 8.91 -19.67 6.32
N ILE A 124 7.71 -19.09 6.28
CA ILE A 124 6.56 -19.67 5.55
C ILE A 124 6.90 -19.83 4.06
N ILE A 125 7.50 -18.82 3.43
CA ILE A 125 7.90 -18.89 2.01
C ILE A 125 8.93 -20.01 1.78
N HIS A 126 9.85 -20.23 2.73
CA HIS A 126 10.86 -21.28 2.62
C HIS A 126 10.27 -22.68 2.80
N GLU A 127 9.42 -22.89 3.81
CA GLU A 127 8.75 -24.16 4.06
C GLU A 127 7.88 -24.62 2.87
N GLN A 128 7.17 -23.68 2.24
CA GLN A 128 6.35 -23.97 1.06
C GLN A 128 7.17 -24.29 -0.19
N LYS A 129 8.45 -23.88 -0.26
CA LYS A 129 9.35 -24.30 -1.34
C LYS A 129 9.87 -25.72 -1.15
N SER A 130 9.99 -26.19 0.09
CA SER A 130 10.50 -27.53 0.41
C SER A 130 9.43 -28.63 0.33
N SER A 131 8.14 -28.28 0.38
CA SER A 131 7.05 -29.25 0.29
C SER A 131 6.73 -29.64 -1.15
N ASP A 132 7.22 -30.79 -1.58
CA ASP A 132 7.11 -31.35 -2.95
C ASP A 132 5.69 -31.81 -3.38
N ARG A 133 4.63 -31.42 -2.67
CA ARG A 133 3.26 -31.99 -2.84
C ARG A 133 2.17 -31.00 -3.27
N GLY A 134 2.52 -29.78 -3.66
CA GLY A 134 1.56 -28.81 -4.21
C GLY A 134 2.25 -27.50 -4.57
N SER A 135 1.68 -26.75 -5.52
CA SER A 135 2.18 -25.45 -6.01
C SER A 135 3.03 -24.70 -4.97
N ASN A 136 4.36 -24.68 -5.15
CA ASN A 136 5.38 -24.02 -4.30
C ASN A 136 5.24 -22.48 -4.23
N ARG A 137 4.06 -21.94 -4.53
CA ARG A 137 3.79 -20.52 -4.72
C ARG A 137 2.70 -20.06 -3.77
N ILE A 138 2.96 -18.97 -3.08
CA ILE A 138 2.06 -18.37 -2.10
C ILE A 138 1.60 -17.00 -2.59
N THR A 139 0.29 -16.74 -2.55
CA THR A 139 -0.28 -15.42 -2.88
C THR A 139 -0.12 -14.47 -1.69
N GLY A 140 -0.17 -13.16 -1.93
CA GLY A 140 -0.10 -12.16 -0.86
C GLY A 140 -1.17 -12.37 0.22
N ALA A 141 -2.42 -12.62 -0.19
CA ALA A 141 -3.52 -12.90 0.73
C ALA A 141 -3.27 -14.16 1.57
N LYS A 142 -2.75 -15.24 0.97
CA LYS A 142 -2.44 -16.47 1.70
C LYS A 142 -1.28 -16.27 2.68
N LEU A 143 -0.27 -15.48 2.31
CA LEU A 143 0.84 -15.15 3.19
C LEU A 143 0.38 -14.39 4.43
N VAL A 144 -0.49 -13.38 4.27
CA VAL A 144 -1.09 -12.65 5.39
C VAL A 144 -1.86 -13.60 6.30
N GLU A 145 -2.71 -14.47 5.74
CA GLU A 145 -3.49 -15.45 6.51
C GLU A 145 -2.60 -16.38 7.33
N LEU A 146 -1.54 -16.95 6.73
CA LEU A 146 -0.63 -17.86 7.41
C LEU A 146 0.23 -17.16 8.47
N THR A 147 0.65 -15.92 8.21
CA THR A 147 1.42 -15.12 9.19
C THR A 147 0.56 -14.73 10.38
N CYS A 148 -0.72 -14.37 10.17
CA CYS A 148 -1.66 -14.10 11.25
C CYS A 148 -1.89 -15.33 12.15
N LYS A 149 -1.88 -16.54 11.60
CA LYS A 149 -2.00 -17.79 12.40
C LYS A 149 -0.84 -17.99 13.38
N GLN A 150 0.33 -17.44 13.09
CA GLN A 150 1.48 -17.46 14.01
C GLN A 150 1.35 -16.44 15.16
N ARG A 151 0.26 -15.66 15.22
CA ARG A 151 -0.06 -14.69 16.28
C ARG A 151 1.05 -13.65 16.54
N VAL A 152 1.78 -13.27 15.49
CA VAL A 152 2.90 -12.32 15.56
C VAL A 152 2.44 -10.86 15.54
N GLY A 153 1.20 -10.58 15.14
CA GLY A 153 0.64 -9.22 15.09
C GLY A 153 -0.83 -9.20 14.67
N SER A 154 -1.45 -8.01 14.70
CA SER A 154 -2.80 -7.77 14.16
C SER A 154 -2.82 -7.94 12.64
N LYS A 155 -3.99 -8.21 12.06
CA LYS A 155 -4.13 -8.36 10.60
C LYS A 155 -3.67 -7.09 9.86
N THR A 156 -4.06 -5.92 10.35
CA THR A 156 -3.68 -4.61 9.80
C THR A 156 -2.16 -4.40 9.83
N LEU A 157 -1.51 -4.74 10.95
CA LEU A 157 -0.06 -4.64 11.07
C LEU A 157 0.66 -5.62 10.13
N VAL A 158 0.15 -6.84 9.97
CA VAL A 158 0.72 -7.84 9.05
C VAL A 158 0.58 -7.39 7.59
N GLU A 159 -0.55 -6.80 7.21
CA GLU A 159 -0.76 -6.23 5.89
C GLU A 159 0.17 -5.03 5.63
N ALA A 160 0.28 -4.11 6.59
CA ALA A 160 1.21 -2.98 6.51
C ALA A 160 2.67 -3.45 6.42
N ALA A 161 3.06 -4.46 7.21
CA ALA A 161 4.39 -5.05 7.16
C ALA A 161 4.68 -5.73 5.81
N LEU A 162 3.70 -6.42 5.23
CA LEU A 162 3.84 -6.99 3.88
C LEU A 162 4.00 -5.90 2.82
N CYS A 163 3.21 -4.82 2.91
CA CYS A 163 3.36 -3.65 2.04
C CYS A 163 4.77 -3.07 2.13
N HIS A 164 5.23 -2.79 3.35
CA HIS A 164 6.56 -2.25 3.62
C HIS A 164 7.67 -3.19 3.13
N ALA A 165 7.52 -4.50 3.32
CA ALA A 165 8.48 -5.50 2.87
C ALA A 165 8.63 -5.54 1.34
N LEU A 166 7.53 -5.40 0.61
CA LEU A 166 7.52 -5.33 -0.86
C LEU A 166 8.12 -4.02 -1.38
N LEU A 167 7.76 -2.89 -0.76
CA LEU A 167 8.27 -1.57 -1.14
C LEU A 167 9.78 -1.42 -0.92
N ASN A 168 10.32 -2.06 0.10
CA ASN A 168 11.75 -1.95 0.43
C ASN A 168 12.62 -3.05 -0.18
N GLY A 169 12.02 -4.06 -0.82
CA GLY A 169 12.72 -5.14 -1.51
C GLY A 169 13.16 -6.31 -0.60
N TYR A 170 12.55 -6.43 0.58
CA TYR A 170 12.70 -7.61 1.44
C TYR A 170 11.94 -8.80 0.86
N LEU A 171 10.77 -8.54 0.29
CA LEU A 171 9.97 -9.46 -0.49
C LEU A 171 9.84 -8.92 -1.92
N LYS A 172 9.53 -9.81 -2.87
CA LYS A 172 9.23 -9.42 -4.25
C LYS A 172 8.01 -10.19 -4.77
N GLN A 173 7.35 -9.59 -5.76
CA GLN A 173 6.30 -10.26 -6.51
C GLN A 173 6.91 -11.11 -7.64
N ASP A 174 6.39 -12.31 -7.83
CA ASP A 174 6.69 -13.23 -8.92
C ASP A 174 5.41 -13.46 -9.73
N PHE A 175 5.44 -13.11 -11.01
CA PHE A 175 4.26 -13.14 -11.87
C PHE A 175 4.22 -14.42 -12.69
N HIS A 176 3.05 -15.05 -12.74
CA HIS A 176 2.83 -16.27 -13.52
C HIS A 176 1.70 -16.07 -14.51
N PHE A 177 2.00 -16.34 -15.78
CA PHE A 177 1.09 -16.16 -16.90
C PHE A 177 0.34 -17.47 -17.14
N THR A 178 -0.98 -17.40 -17.07
CA THR A 178 -1.89 -18.48 -17.47
C THR A 178 -2.70 -18.00 -18.67
N PRO A 179 -3.40 -18.89 -19.39
CA PRO A 179 -4.14 -18.51 -20.60
C PRO A 179 -5.16 -17.38 -20.41
N TYR A 180 -5.71 -17.21 -19.19
CA TYR A 180 -6.79 -16.26 -18.92
C TYR A 180 -6.44 -15.21 -17.87
N ALA A 181 -5.34 -15.37 -17.13
CA ALA A 181 -5.00 -14.48 -16.02
C ALA A 181 -3.51 -14.46 -15.72
N ILE A 182 -3.05 -13.32 -15.18
CA ILE A 182 -1.74 -13.18 -14.58
C ILE A 182 -1.92 -13.26 -13.07
N HIS A 183 -1.20 -14.17 -12.42
CA HIS A 183 -1.21 -14.33 -10.97
C HIS A 183 0.05 -13.72 -10.36
N SER A 184 -0.10 -13.04 -9.22
CA SER A 184 1.00 -12.52 -8.42
C SER A 184 1.23 -13.41 -7.20
N TYR A 185 2.44 -13.92 -7.08
CA TYR A 185 2.93 -14.70 -5.93
C TYR A 185 4.04 -13.94 -5.21
N ILE A 186 4.27 -14.28 -3.95
CA ILE A 186 5.29 -13.64 -3.12
C ILE A 186 6.48 -14.58 -2.95
N VAL A 187 7.68 -14.03 -3.18
CA VAL A 187 8.93 -14.74 -2.95
C VAL A 187 9.92 -13.85 -2.21
N SER A 188 11.00 -14.45 -1.70
CA SER A 188 12.07 -13.71 -1.05
C SER A 188 12.69 -12.70 -2.03
N GLY A 189 12.84 -11.45 -1.57
CA GLY A 189 13.48 -10.37 -2.31
C GLY A 189 15.01 -10.36 -2.11
N PRO A 190 15.73 -9.49 -2.84
CA PRO A 190 17.19 -9.37 -2.72
C PRO A 190 17.68 -9.03 -1.30
N LYS A 191 16.89 -8.28 -0.53
CA LYS A 191 17.20 -7.92 0.86
C LYS A 191 16.64 -8.92 1.88
N GLY A 192 15.98 -10.00 1.44
CA GLY A 192 15.30 -10.95 2.30
C GLY A 192 16.23 -11.66 3.28
N GLU A 193 17.43 -12.07 2.84
CA GLU A 193 18.41 -12.71 3.74
C GLU A 193 18.94 -11.75 4.80
N ARG A 194 19.14 -10.47 4.44
CA ARG A 194 19.57 -9.44 5.39
C ARG A 194 18.55 -9.22 6.50
N ALA A 195 17.25 -9.29 6.19
CA ALA A 195 16.17 -9.16 7.17
C ALA A 195 16.15 -10.26 8.24
N LYS A 196 16.77 -11.43 7.98
CA LYS A 196 16.90 -12.47 9.01
C LYS A 196 17.87 -12.06 10.12
N GLN A 197 18.84 -11.22 9.79
CA GLN A 197 19.95 -10.84 10.67
C GLN A 197 19.79 -9.42 11.24
N SER A 198 19.14 -8.51 10.50
CA SER A 198 18.95 -7.12 10.90
C SER A 198 17.61 -6.87 11.60
N GLN A 199 17.56 -5.84 12.44
CA GLN A 199 16.32 -5.23 12.89
C GLN A 199 15.68 -4.42 11.75
N VAL A 200 14.37 -4.55 11.55
CA VAL A 200 13.61 -3.86 10.52
C VAL A 200 12.51 -3.04 11.19
N MET A 201 12.67 -1.72 11.13
CA MET A 201 11.73 -0.76 11.69
C MET A 201 10.80 -0.23 10.61
N MET A 202 9.52 -0.11 10.95
CA MET A 202 8.48 0.46 10.09
C MET A 202 7.76 1.56 10.84
N LYS A 203 7.54 2.69 10.19
CA LYS A 203 6.68 3.76 10.69
C LYS A 203 5.21 3.37 10.52
N CYS A 204 4.41 3.47 11.58
CA CYS A 204 2.96 3.28 11.53
C CYS A 204 2.23 4.28 12.42
N LYS A 205 0.90 4.39 12.21
CA LYS A 205 0.04 5.12 13.15
C LYS A 205 -0.29 4.22 14.35
N PRO A 206 -0.46 4.76 15.57
CA PRO A 206 -0.83 3.99 16.76
C PRO A 206 -2.09 3.13 16.57
N SER A 207 -3.08 3.63 15.82
CA SER A 207 -4.32 2.92 15.47
C SER A 207 -4.08 1.57 14.79
N ASP A 208 -3.01 1.45 14.00
CA ASP A 208 -2.69 0.23 13.25
C ASP A 208 -2.08 -0.84 14.15
N ARG A 209 -1.52 -0.42 15.29
CA ARG A 209 -0.87 -1.28 16.29
C ARG A 209 -1.89 -1.99 17.17
N ASP A 210 -2.94 -1.28 17.58
CA ASP A 210 -3.94 -1.72 18.56
C ASP A 210 -5.26 -2.20 17.93
N ALA A 211 -5.35 -2.28 16.60
CA ALA A 211 -6.50 -2.85 15.91
C ALA A 211 -6.67 -4.33 16.27
N ALA A 212 -7.38 -4.61 17.36
CA ALA A 212 -7.74 -5.95 17.79
C ALA A 212 -8.54 -6.64 16.67
N PRO A 213 -8.38 -7.96 16.48
CA PRO A 213 -9.20 -8.69 15.51
C PRO A 213 -10.66 -8.61 15.94
N LYS A 214 -11.46 -7.76 15.28
CA LYS A 214 -12.92 -7.78 15.44
C LYS A 214 -13.40 -9.18 15.04
N PRO A 215 -14.13 -9.91 15.89
CA PRO A 215 -14.60 -11.25 15.56
C PRO A 215 -15.48 -11.21 14.31
N ALA A 216 -15.30 -12.18 13.42
CA ALA A 216 -16.05 -12.31 12.19
C ALA A 216 -17.55 -12.52 12.50
N LYS A 217 -18.30 -11.43 12.63
CA LYS A 217 -19.76 -11.46 12.64
C LYS A 217 -20.25 -11.52 11.20
N LYS A 218 -21.28 -12.34 10.96
CA LYS A 218 -21.98 -12.50 9.68
C LYS A 218 -22.22 -11.13 9.04
N ARG A 219 -21.85 -11.01 7.75
CA ARG A 219 -22.04 -9.82 6.89
C ARG A 219 -23.39 -9.13 7.16
N LYS A 220 -23.37 -8.08 7.97
CA LYS A 220 -24.20 -6.90 7.82
C LYS A 220 -23.32 -5.86 7.16
N LEU A 221 -23.89 -5.12 6.21
CA LEU A 221 -23.26 -3.94 5.60
C LEU A 221 -23.16 -2.88 6.69
N ASP A 222 -22.09 -2.94 7.49
CA ASP A 222 -21.71 -1.89 8.41
C ASP A 222 -20.64 -1.02 7.71
N ALA A 223 -20.78 0.30 7.82
CA ALA A 223 -20.03 1.32 7.08
C ALA A 223 -18.54 1.48 7.48
N ASP A 224 -17.99 0.52 8.22
CA ASP A 224 -16.61 0.49 8.73
C ASP A 224 -15.78 -0.59 8.00
N ASP A 225 -15.80 -0.59 6.67
CA ASP A 225 -14.74 -1.26 5.92
C ASP A 225 -13.44 -0.45 6.12
N ASP A 226 -12.32 -1.13 6.39
CA ASP A 226 -10.97 -0.57 6.60
C ASP A 226 -10.48 0.16 5.34
N PHE A 227 -11.04 1.36 5.13
CA PHE A 227 -10.72 2.25 4.06
C PHE A 227 -9.77 3.32 4.61
N ILE A 228 -8.54 3.32 4.13
CA ILE A 228 -7.70 4.51 4.30
C ILE A 228 -8.27 5.54 3.32
N VAL A 229 -9.04 6.48 3.86
CA VAL A 229 -9.48 7.69 3.17
C VAL A 229 -8.31 8.66 3.18
N LEU A 230 -7.75 8.92 2.00
CA LEU A 230 -6.76 9.94 1.80
C LEU A 230 -7.47 11.18 1.28
N GLU A 231 -7.53 12.26 2.06
CA GLU A 231 -8.10 13.57 1.67
C GLU A 231 -7.03 14.60 1.27
#